data_AF-A0A931YGN5-F1
#
_entry.id   AF-A0A931YGN5-F1
#
_cell.length_a   1.000
_cell.length_b   1.000
_cell.length_c   1.000
_cell.angle_alpha   90.00
_cell.angle_beta   90.00
_cell.angle_gamma   90.00
#
_symmetry.space_group_name_H-M   'P 1'
#
loop_
_entity.id
_entity.type
_entity.pdbx_description
1 polymer ?
#
loop_
_entity_poly.entity_id
_entity_poly.type
_entity_poly.pdbx_seq_one_letter_code
_entity_poly.pdbx_strand_id
1 'polypeptide(L)' 'MPLQAVTLREIEAIFAVTDALGISREALVIPLTPGRPGRVRRLPSGKLEIVVDAERPLVEWLQELPALIKAASP' A
#
# COMPACT_ATOMS: atom_id res chain seq x y z
N MET A 1 -7.38 8.54 15.09
CA MET A 1 -6.54 7.61 15.88
C MET A 1 -5.54 7.00 14.90
N PRO A 2 -4.23 7.02 15.20
CA PRO A 2 -3.25 6.50 14.26
C PRO A 2 -3.34 4.98 14.13
N LEU A 3 -3.11 4.46 12.92
CA LEU A 3 -3.07 3.02 12.67
C LEU A 3 -1.87 2.42 13.44
N GLN A 4 -2.14 1.45 14.31
CA GLN A 4 -1.11 0.83 15.15
C GLN A 4 -0.50 -0.40 14.48
N ALA A 5 -1.29 -1.14 13.72
CA ALA A 5 -0.88 -2.30 12.97
C ALA A 5 -1.73 -2.41 11.71
N VAL A 6 -1.13 -2.91 10.63
CA VAL A 6 -1.85 -3.30 9.42
C VAL A 6 -2.43 -4.69 9.68
N THR A 7 -3.76 -4.81 9.64
CA THR A 7 -4.48 -6.08 9.80
C THR A 7 -4.92 -6.62 8.45
N LEU A 8 -5.57 -7.78 8.45
CA LEU A 8 -6.15 -8.37 7.24
C LEU A 8 -7.10 -7.40 6.52
N ARG A 9 -7.86 -6.58 7.26
CA ARG A 9 -8.78 -5.59 6.69
C ARG A 9 -8.05 -4.57 5.83
N GLU A 10 -6.94 -4.02 6.33
CA GLU A 10 -6.13 -3.06 5.57
C GLU A 10 -5.50 -3.72 4.35
N ILE A 11 -5.01 -4.95 4.50
CA ILE A 11 -4.42 -5.74 3.41
C ILE A 11 -5.44 -6.01 2.30
N GLU A 12 -6.66 -6.43 2.64
CA GLU A 12 -7.75 -6.66 1.68
C GLU A 12 -8.12 -5.37 0.93
N ALA A 13 -8.14 -4.24 1.62
CA ALA A 13 -8.45 -2.96 1.00
C ALA A 13 -7.34 -2.51 0.02
N ILE A 14 -6.08 -2.76 0.34
CA ILE A 14 -4.95 -2.56 -0.59
C ILE A 14 -5.11 -3.48 -1.80
N PHE A 15 -5.42 -4.76 -1.58
CA PHE A 15 -5.62 -5.72 -2.66
C PHE A 15 -6.74 -5.31 -3.60
N ALA A 16 -7.88 -4.82 -3.09
CA ALA A 16 -8.96 -4.34 -3.93
C ALA A 16 -8.51 -3.22 -4.89
N VAL A 17 -7.66 -2.30 -4.42
CA VAL A 17 -7.10 -1.22 -5.26
C VAL A 17 -6.09 -1.77 -6.26
N THR A 18 -5.16 -2.63 -5.83
CA THR A 18 -4.12 -3.17 -6.72
C THR A 18 -4.67 -4.15 -7.75
N ASP A 19 -5.69 -4.92 -7.39
CA ASP A 19 -6.37 -5.86 -8.29
C ASP A 19 -7.08 -5.07 -9.42
N ALA A 20 -7.68 -3.92 -9.11
CA ALA A 20 -8.28 -3.01 -10.10
C ALA A 20 -7.23 -2.39 -11.06
N LEU A 21 -5.96 -2.35 -10.65
CA LEU A 21 -4.82 -1.91 -11.47
C LEU A 21 -4.18 -3.08 -12.25
N GLY A 22 -4.66 -4.31 -12.08
CA GLY A 22 -4.10 -5.51 -12.72
C GLY A 22 -2.78 -5.98 -12.09
N ILE A 23 -2.48 -5.57 -10.85
CA ILE A 23 -1.24 -5.95 -10.16
C ILE A 23 -1.49 -7.21 -9.35
N SER A 24 -0.70 -8.27 -9.61
CA SER A 24 -0.79 -9.51 -8.84
C SER A 24 -0.37 -9.30 -7.39
N ARG A 25 -1.12 -9.92 -6.47
CA ARG A 25 -0.83 -9.90 -5.02
C ARG A 25 0.56 -10.45 -4.68
N GLU A 26 1.09 -11.36 -5.51
CA GLU A 26 2.44 -11.92 -5.33
C GLU A 26 3.55 -10.90 -5.60
N ALA A 27 3.23 -9.86 -6.37
CA ALA A 27 4.12 -8.74 -6.67
C ALA A 27 4.12 -7.70 -5.54
N LEU A 28 3.36 -7.90 -4.46
CA LEU A 28 3.24 -6.94 -3.36
C LEU A 28 3.98 -7.42 -2.10
N VAL A 29 4.48 -6.46 -1.34
CA VAL A 29 4.99 -6.62 0.02
C VAL A 29 4.32 -5.57 0.89
N ILE A 30 3.53 -6.01 1.87
CA ILE A 30 2.80 -5.11 2.78
C ILE A 30 3.32 -5.38 4.20
N PRO A 31 4.20 -4.52 4.74
CA PRO A 31 4.64 -4.65 6.12
C PRO A 31 3.47 -4.51 7.09
N LEU A 32 3.44 -5.34 8.14
CA LEU A 32 2.43 -5.23 9.19
C LEU A 32 2.58 -3.96 10.04
N THR A 33 3.75 -3.33 9.97
CA THR A 33 4.06 -2.06 10.63
C THR A 33 3.75 -0.90 9.68
N PRO A 34 2.78 -0.03 10.01
CA PRO A 34 2.49 1.15 9.20
C PRO A 34 3.60 2.21 9.34
N GLY A 35 3.72 3.08 8.36
CA GLY A 35 4.73 4.15 8.27
C GLY A 35 4.14 5.54 8.42
N ARG A 36 5.01 6.53 8.64
CA ARG A 36 4.66 7.96 8.74
C ARG A 36 5.69 8.80 7.97
N PRO A 37 5.35 9.30 6.78
CA PRO A 37 4.12 9.07 6.01
C PRO A 37 4.05 7.65 5.43
N GLY A 38 2.86 7.27 4.95
CA GLY A 38 2.69 6.09 4.10
C GLY A 38 3.41 6.27 2.76
N ARG A 39 3.89 5.18 2.16
CA ARG A 39 4.69 5.23 0.92
C ARG A 39 4.55 3.98 0.07
N VAL A 40 4.85 4.12 -1.22
CA VAL A 40 5.01 3.00 -2.15
C VAL A 40 6.41 3.08 -2.76
N ARG A 41 7.10 1.95 -2.85
CA ARG A 41 8.38 1.86 -3.56
C ARG A 41 8.53 0.54 -4.29
N ARG A 42 9.31 0.53 -5.36
CA ARG A 42 9.73 -0.71 -6.02
C ARG A 42 10.99 -1.26 -5.34
N LEU A 43 10.95 -2.52 -4.97
CA LEU A 43 12.08 -3.24 -4.39
C LEU A 43 13.03 -3.72 -5.50
N PRO A 44 14.32 -3.99 -5.18
CA PRO A 44 15.26 -4.59 -6.13
C PRO A 44 14.81 -5.94 -6.68
N SER A 45 13.96 -6.67 -5.96
CA SER A 45 13.32 -7.91 -6.40
C SER A 45 12.25 -7.72 -7.48
N GLY A 46 11.90 -6.49 -7.82
CA GLY A 46 10.84 -6.14 -8.77
C GLY A 46 9.46 -6.01 -8.14
N LYS A 47 9.29 -6.38 -6.86
CA LYS A 47 8.02 -6.25 -6.11
C LYS A 47 7.74 -4.80 -5.69
N LEU A 48 6.48 -4.48 -5.44
CA LEU A 48 6.06 -3.22 -4.85
C LEU A 48 5.90 -3.38 -3.33
N GLU A 49 6.65 -2.59 -2.57
CA GLU A 49 6.43 -2.43 -1.14
C GLU A 49 5.41 -1.31 -0.91
N ILE A 50 4.33 -1.63 -0.18
CA ILE A 50 3.25 -0.71 0.15
C ILE A 50 3.22 -0.55 1.67
N VAL A 51 3.66 0.61 2.15
CA VAL A 51 3.65 0.96 3.57
C VAL A 51 2.46 1.87 3.83
N VAL A 52 1.50 1.39 4.62
CA VAL A 52 0.27 2.14 4.95
C VAL A 52 0.59 3.36 5.81
N ASP A 53 -0.10 4.46 5.54
CA ASP A 53 -0.01 5.67 6.35
C ASP A 53 -0.66 5.46 7.73
N ALA A 54 0.10 5.71 8.80
CA ALA A 54 -0.41 5.56 10.14
C ALA A 54 -1.19 6.78 10.64
N GLU A 55 -1.08 7.95 10.02
CA GLU A 55 -1.68 9.19 10.53
C GLU A 55 -3.02 9.49 9.87
N ARG A 56 -3.18 9.10 8.61
CA ARG A 56 -4.40 9.34 7.82
C ARG A 56 -5.39 8.18 7.87
N PRO A 57 -6.70 8.43 7.74
CA PRO A 57 -7.69 7.38 7.53
C PRO A 57 -7.34 6.54 6.30
N LEU A 58 -7.38 5.22 6.44
CA LEU A 58 -7.02 4.28 5.36
C LEU A 58 -7.76 4.59 4.05
N VAL A 59 -9.07 4.85 4.12
CA VAL A 59 -9.90 5.10 2.94
C VAL A 59 -9.41 6.31 2.15
N GLU A 60 -9.01 7.38 2.84
CA GLU A 60 -8.47 8.60 2.21
C GLU A 60 -7.12 8.29 1.56
N TRP A 61 -6.23 7.62 2.29
CA TRP A 61 -4.92 7.25 1.76
C TRP A 61 -4.99 6.29 0.56
N LEU A 62 -5.94 5.36 0.55
CA LEU A 62 -6.15 4.44 -0.57
C LEU A 62 -6.57 5.14 -1.87
N GLN A 63 -7.15 6.34 -1.82
CA GLN A 63 -7.42 7.13 -3.03
C GLN A 63 -6.14 7.60 -3.71
N GLU A 64 -5.06 7.80 -2.96
CA GLU A 64 -3.77 8.23 -3.47
C GLU A 64 -2.89 7.05 -3.93
N LEU A 65 -3.19 5.84 -3.47
CA LEU A 65 -2.40 4.63 -3.73
C LEU A 65 -2.13 4.37 -5.23
N PRO A 66 -3.09 4.49 -6.16
CA PRO A 66 -2.83 4.31 -7.59
C PRO A 66 -1.79 5.29 -8.15
N ALA A 67 -1.83 6.54 -7.72
CA ALA A 67 -0.87 7.56 -8.15
C ALA A 67 0.53 7.26 -7.59
N LEU A 68 0.62 6.83 -6.33
CA LEU A 68 1.89 6.40 -5.70
C LEU A 68 2.50 5.18 -6.41
N ILE A 69 1.67 4.19 -6.76
CA ILE A 69 2.10 3.00 -7.51
C ILE A 69 2.64 3.38 -8.89
N LYS A 70 1.93 4.26 -9.61
CA LYS A 70 2.37 4.75 -10.93
C LYS A 70 3.68 5.53 -10.84
N ALA A 71 3.86 6.34 -9.80
CA ALA A 71 5.12 7.04 -9.56
C ALA A 71 6.29 6.09 -9.23
N ALA A 72 6.01 4.94 -8.60
CA ALA A 72 7.00 3.92 -8.25
C ALA A 72 7.30 2.91 -9.37
N SER A 73 6.46 2.84 -10.40
CA SER A 73 6.61 1.97 -11.57
C SER A 73 6.87 2.81 -12.83
N PRO A 74 8.13 3.19 -13.11
CA PRO A 74 8.50 3.88 -14.35
C PRO A 74 8.33 2.99 -15.58
#